data_AF-A0A1G4J6W8-F1
#
_entry.id   AF-A0A1G4J6W8-F1
#
_cell.length_a   1.000
_cell.length_b   1.000
_cell.length_c   1.000
_cell.angle_alpha   90.00
_cell.angle_beta   90.00
_cell.angle_gamma   90.00
#
_symmetry.space_group_name_H-M   'P 1'
#
loop_
_entity.id
_entity.type
_entity.pdbx_description
1 polymer ?
#
loop_
_entity_poly.entity_id
_entity_poly.type
_entity_poly.pdbx_seq_one_letter_code
_entity_poly.pdbx_strand_id
1 'polypeptide(L)'
;MGYTDSTGEASPSPGPADSAANQSSQAPPSTQGKEIGRPGTYASEANENEPLLNEDRTRASHRSIGPAPAAGDALPREAESFQGRMYETRKKYHVFTQDSKIVLNVLIGINLLWLVTIFIVDFFFNIGLLPFSGRLTSFSELCLVSVSIVANALNLWSNRVGLYSRLDQGLNVVLSLMTLFNLFLTLIIGYTRRRIGYVGIFTYLWATLTFSAGAVLDWYLYYYFREFHASSGNIDESSDLDGTSRHTLREWLTIGARNTAKCIIFLFYVLFTLNTLLFTIDIGRLTRGVKEPSTEAATSYDAFHWVDKSHTYQLHITCYGDLSKKEKDAQPIVLFDHGSLETGYLSATWIQELYHLNRVDRYCTYERPGYGLSDSAPAPISIAMVADALSYALVEDAKIKGPFSLVGYDIGGLYSQVFAAKNLDKVDSMLLVESWHEDILLKNYLQRLLPPDNDSKDPDDISKLPIEIRRHNGFKLWWQGIWSTLGIKLQTSWLLAHHGSKERIYGRDLQYQGRFIRTKFLESVTSSLLSYKDVLNAKEKLHDLKLSVASSDQLIKKSPQWGNWQRDITKLSSKTQEWKILNGGHEVYKYGTAKKDLQDVLLRLLGDKDRY
;
A
#
# COMPACT_ATOMS: atom_id res chain seq x y z
N MET A 1 30.39 -57.93 42.07
CA MET A 1 29.10 -58.67 41.97
C MET A 1 28.33 -58.10 40.78
N GLY A 2 28.07 -58.80 39.67
CA GLY A 2 28.68 -60.04 39.18
C GLY A 2 27.69 -61.14 38.77
N TYR A 3 27.53 -61.36 37.45
CA TYR A 3 26.93 -62.56 36.79
C TYR A 3 25.39 -62.76 37.06
N THR A 4 24.52 -63.35 36.22
CA THR A 4 24.44 -63.89 34.83
C THR A 4 22.94 -64.17 34.52
N ASP A 5 22.41 -64.59 33.35
CA ASP A 5 22.66 -64.47 31.89
C ASP A 5 21.77 -65.54 31.16
N SER A 6 21.93 -65.78 29.84
CA SER A 6 21.40 -66.89 29.00
C SER A 6 19.90 -66.90 28.61
N THR A 7 19.42 -67.68 27.60
CA THR A 7 19.59 -67.55 26.11
C THR A 7 18.72 -68.57 25.33
N GLY A 8 18.37 -68.26 24.06
CA GLY A 8 17.81 -69.18 23.03
C GLY A 8 16.28 -69.41 23.08
N GLU A 9 15.56 -69.90 22.04
CA GLU A 9 15.78 -70.06 20.57
C GLU A 9 14.39 -70.43 19.92
N ALA A 10 14.09 -70.67 18.63
CA ALA A 10 14.81 -70.82 17.34
C ALA A 10 13.83 -70.56 16.12
N SER A 11 14.26 -70.84 14.88
CA SER A 11 13.54 -70.68 13.58
C SER A 11 13.11 -72.06 12.97
N PRO A 12 12.75 -72.29 11.67
CA PRO A 12 12.43 -71.41 10.50
C PRO A 12 11.23 -71.86 9.56
N SER A 13 10.98 -71.08 8.48
CA SER A 13 10.58 -71.35 7.04
C SER A 13 9.98 -72.70 6.56
N PRO A 14 9.29 -72.83 5.35
CA PRO A 14 9.38 -72.01 4.10
C PRO A 14 8.05 -71.77 3.29
N GLY A 15 8.16 -71.35 2.01
CA GLY A 15 7.07 -71.26 0.98
C GLY A 15 6.91 -72.54 0.11
N PRO A 16 6.47 -72.52 -1.19
CA PRO A 16 6.36 -71.40 -2.15
C PRO A 16 5.18 -71.41 -3.20
N ALA A 17 5.18 -70.42 -4.12
CA ALA A 17 4.85 -70.44 -5.59
C ALA A 17 3.46 -70.83 -6.21
N ASP A 18 3.22 -70.24 -7.40
CA ASP A 18 2.38 -70.64 -8.56
C ASP A 18 0.83 -70.79 -8.45
N SER A 19 0.04 -70.94 -9.54
CA SER A 19 -0.07 -70.11 -10.77
C SER A 19 -1.39 -70.41 -11.57
N ALA A 20 -1.85 -69.46 -12.40
CA ALA A 20 -2.73 -69.63 -13.58
C ALA A 20 -4.19 -70.19 -13.45
N ALA A 21 -4.83 -70.39 -14.61
CA ALA A 21 -6.07 -71.17 -14.90
C ALA A 21 -7.48 -70.58 -14.66
N ASN A 22 -7.85 -69.66 -15.55
CA ASN A 22 -9.18 -69.37 -16.11
C ASN A 22 -10.05 -70.62 -16.46
N GLN A 23 -11.39 -70.59 -16.24
CA GLN A 23 -12.38 -71.36 -17.03
C GLN A 23 -13.88 -70.94 -16.86
N SER A 24 -14.51 -70.59 -18.00
CA SER A 24 -15.84 -70.95 -18.55
C SER A 24 -16.98 -71.48 -17.64
N SER A 25 -18.25 -71.07 -17.80
CA SER A 25 -19.16 -71.23 -18.97
C SER A 25 -20.48 -70.43 -18.71
N GLN A 26 -21.55 -70.32 -19.55
CA GLN A 26 -22.16 -71.15 -20.60
C GLN A 26 -23.09 -70.28 -21.51
N ALA A 27 -23.65 -70.81 -22.62
CA ALA A 27 -24.45 -70.06 -23.62
C ALA A 27 -25.36 -71.04 -24.45
N PRO A 28 -26.16 -70.64 -25.48
CA PRO A 28 -26.49 -69.31 -26.04
C PRO A 28 -28.00 -68.98 -25.89
N PRO A 29 -28.97 -68.91 -26.87
CA PRO A 29 -28.98 -69.01 -28.36
C PRO A 29 -29.63 -67.82 -29.14
N SER A 30 -29.46 -67.82 -30.48
CA SER A 30 -30.37 -67.43 -31.60
C SER A 30 -31.43 -66.29 -31.47
N THR A 31 -31.67 -65.39 -32.46
CA THR A 31 -31.31 -65.39 -33.91
C THR A 31 -31.53 -64.01 -34.59
N GLN A 32 -30.80 -63.77 -35.70
CA GLN A 32 -31.02 -62.73 -36.76
C GLN A 32 -30.95 -61.23 -36.34
N GLY A 33 -30.36 -60.31 -37.13
CA GLY A 33 -29.46 -60.46 -38.28
C GLY A 33 -29.55 -59.32 -39.33
N LYS A 34 -28.54 -58.43 -39.40
CA LYS A 34 -28.10 -57.75 -40.64
C LYS A 34 -26.80 -56.93 -40.52
N GLU A 35 -25.80 -57.41 -41.26
CA GLU A 35 -24.71 -56.71 -41.96
C GLU A 35 -25.15 -55.41 -42.71
N ILE A 36 -24.30 -54.48 -43.20
CA ILE A 36 -22.83 -54.32 -43.41
C ILE A 36 -22.57 -52.78 -43.38
N GLY A 37 -21.39 -52.18 -43.21
CA GLY A 37 -20.00 -52.63 -43.10
C GLY A 37 -19.05 -51.63 -43.82
N ARG A 38 -17.97 -51.16 -43.17
CA ARG A 38 -16.93 -50.28 -43.78
C ARG A 38 -15.63 -51.04 -44.05
N PRO A 39 -14.96 -50.79 -45.20
CA PRO A 39 -13.51 -50.88 -45.34
C PRO A 39 -12.88 -49.47 -45.49
N GLY A 40 -11.56 -49.28 -45.36
CA GLY A 40 -10.49 -50.20 -44.96
C GLY A 40 -9.12 -49.61 -45.31
N THR A 41 -8.14 -49.70 -44.41
CA THR A 41 -6.77 -49.18 -44.59
C THR A 41 -5.78 -50.29 -44.90
N TYR A 42 -4.83 -50.03 -45.80
CA TYR A 42 -3.58 -50.80 -45.93
C TYR A 42 -2.40 -49.86 -46.21
N ALA A 43 -1.19 -50.31 -45.86
CA ALA A 43 0.07 -49.61 -46.10
C ALA A 43 1.15 -50.63 -46.51
N SER A 44 2.14 -50.18 -47.27
CA SER A 44 3.40 -50.90 -47.52
C SER A 44 4.48 -49.91 -47.95
N GLU A 45 5.73 -50.23 -47.67
CA GLU A 45 6.92 -49.43 -48.00
C GLU A 45 7.51 -49.84 -49.36
N ALA A 46 8.17 -48.88 -50.04
CA ALA A 46 9.22 -49.08 -51.06
C ALA A 46 9.96 -47.75 -51.27
N ASN A 47 11.14 -47.77 -51.89
CA ASN A 47 12.06 -46.62 -52.02
C ASN A 47 12.59 -46.47 -53.47
N GLU A 48 13.45 -45.47 -53.70
CA GLU A 48 14.36 -45.24 -54.85
C GLU A 48 13.85 -44.42 -56.06
N ASN A 49 14.30 -43.15 -56.08
CA ASN A 49 15.03 -42.43 -57.14
C ASN A 49 14.57 -42.36 -58.62
N GLU A 50 14.52 -41.10 -59.08
CA GLU A 50 14.80 -40.59 -60.44
C GLU A 50 13.74 -40.75 -61.57
N PRO A 51 13.78 -39.88 -62.60
CA PRO A 51 12.54 -39.23 -63.07
C PRO A 51 12.05 -39.65 -64.47
N LEU A 52 10.76 -39.41 -64.71
CA LEU A 52 10.18 -39.36 -66.06
C LEU A 52 9.39 -38.07 -66.28
N LEU A 53 9.53 -37.52 -67.49
CA LEU A 53 8.92 -36.29 -67.95
C LEU A 53 7.48 -36.52 -68.45
N ASN A 54 6.68 -35.45 -68.40
CA ASN A 54 5.47 -35.18 -69.20
C ASN A 54 4.45 -36.32 -69.42
N GLU A 55 3.28 -36.18 -68.80
CA GLU A 55 2.05 -36.03 -69.61
C GLU A 55 0.94 -35.28 -68.85
N ASP A 56 0.07 -34.60 -69.60
CA ASP A 56 -0.98 -33.73 -69.06
C ASP A 56 -2.20 -34.51 -68.52
N ARG A 57 -2.64 -34.16 -67.29
CA ARG A 57 -4.08 -34.11 -66.92
C ARG A 57 -4.32 -33.51 -65.54
N THR A 58 -4.41 -32.18 -65.47
CA THR A 58 -4.98 -31.48 -64.32
C THR A 58 -6.50 -31.70 -64.26
N ARG A 59 -7.03 -32.21 -63.14
CA ARG A 59 -8.47 -32.21 -62.85
C ARG A 59 -8.84 -30.93 -62.10
N ALA A 60 -9.60 -30.06 -62.74
CA ALA A 60 -9.99 -28.77 -62.18
C ALA A 60 -11.08 -28.88 -61.11
N SER A 61 -11.07 -27.95 -60.14
CA SER A 61 -12.18 -27.70 -59.22
C SER A 61 -12.67 -26.24 -59.34
N HIS A 62 -13.87 -26.11 -59.90
CA HIS A 62 -14.74 -24.93 -59.96
C HIS A 62 -14.22 -23.57 -59.48
N ARG A 63 -13.81 -22.72 -60.42
CA ARG A 63 -14.25 -21.30 -60.44
C ARG A 63 -15.44 -21.17 -61.37
N SER A 64 -16.45 -20.39 -60.97
CA SER A 64 -17.55 -20.00 -61.84
C SER A 64 -17.08 -19.02 -62.91
N ILE A 65 -17.41 -19.29 -64.17
CA ILE A 65 -17.07 -18.46 -65.32
C ILE A 65 -18.26 -17.55 -65.63
N GLY A 66 -18.10 -16.24 -65.46
CA GLY A 66 -18.90 -15.25 -66.17
C GLY A 66 -18.31 -15.01 -67.58
N PRO A 67 -19.06 -14.39 -68.52
CA PRO A 67 -18.54 -14.11 -69.87
C PRO A 67 -17.26 -13.28 -69.81
N ALA A 68 -16.27 -13.63 -70.64
CA ALA A 68 -15.04 -12.86 -70.75
C ALA A 68 -15.32 -11.53 -71.50
N PRO A 69 -14.88 -10.37 -70.97
CA PRO A 69 -14.85 -9.14 -71.76
C PRO A 69 -13.79 -9.26 -72.87
N ALA A 70 -13.98 -8.50 -73.95
CA ALA A 70 -13.02 -8.46 -75.05
C ALA A 70 -11.73 -7.75 -74.64
N ALA A 71 -10.62 -8.06 -75.33
CA ALA A 71 -9.35 -7.36 -75.12
C ALA A 71 -9.47 -5.90 -75.59
N GLY A 72 -9.63 -4.98 -74.64
CA GLY A 72 -9.80 -3.54 -74.91
C GLY A 72 -10.05 -2.72 -73.65
N ASP A 73 -10.72 -3.29 -72.64
CA ASP A 73 -10.97 -2.60 -71.37
C ASP A 73 -9.69 -2.55 -70.51
N ALA A 74 -9.05 -1.38 -70.51
CA ALA A 74 -8.24 -0.98 -69.36
C ALA A 74 -9.14 -0.93 -68.11
N LEU A 75 -8.61 -1.36 -66.96
CA LEU A 75 -9.31 -1.14 -65.69
C LEU A 75 -9.68 0.35 -65.59
N PRO A 76 -10.92 0.71 -65.20
CA PRO A 76 -11.28 2.11 -65.09
C PRO A 76 -10.28 2.79 -64.15
N ARG A 77 -9.74 3.93 -64.57
CA ARG A 77 -8.63 4.65 -63.87
C ARG A 77 -8.85 4.79 -62.36
N GLU A 78 -10.11 4.89 -61.97
CA GLU A 78 -10.58 4.92 -60.59
C GLU A 78 -10.23 3.65 -59.82
N ALA A 79 -10.44 2.45 -60.37
CA ALA A 79 -10.11 1.17 -59.75
C ALA A 79 -8.59 0.97 -59.52
N GLU A 80 -7.75 1.39 -60.47
CA GLU A 80 -6.29 1.39 -60.26
C GLU A 80 -5.87 2.42 -59.21
N SER A 81 -6.41 3.65 -59.27
CA SER A 81 -6.18 4.68 -58.24
C SER A 81 -6.65 4.24 -56.84
N PHE A 82 -7.68 3.41 -56.80
CA PHE A 82 -8.30 2.88 -55.60
C PHE A 82 -7.44 1.77 -54.99
N GLN A 83 -7.00 0.81 -55.81
CA GLN A 83 -6.13 -0.28 -55.37
C GLN A 83 -4.74 0.26 -54.95
N GLY A 84 -4.25 1.31 -55.62
CA GLY A 84 -3.07 2.07 -55.21
C GLY A 84 -3.24 2.73 -53.83
N ARG A 85 -4.32 3.47 -53.60
CA ARG A 85 -4.65 4.07 -52.29
C ARG A 85 -4.77 3.02 -51.18
N MET A 86 -5.46 1.91 -51.45
CA MET A 86 -5.56 0.77 -50.52
C MET A 86 -4.19 0.19 -50.15
N TYR A 87 -3.30 0.00 -51.14
CA TYR A 87 -1.93 -0.47 -50.91
C TYR A 87 -1.11 0.52 -50.06
N GLU A 88 -1.19 1.82 -50.37
CA GLU A 88 -0.48 2.86 -49.62
C GLU A 88 -0.98 2.96 -48.17
N THR A 89 -2.30 2.92 -47.94
CA THR A 89 -2.90 2.90 -46.60
C THR A 89 -2.50 1.66 -45.81
N ARG A 90 -2.45 0.47 -46.44
CA ARG A 90 -1.92 -0.75 -45.79
C ARG A 90 -0.45 -0.60 -45.44
N LYS A 91 0.38 -0.02 -46.31
CA LYS A 91 1.81 0.25 -46.04
C LYS A 91 1.99 1.20 -44.85
N LYS A 92 1.25 2.32 -44.82
CA LYS A 92 1.24 3.28 -43.69
C LYS A 92 0.77 2.63 -42.39
N TYR A 93 -0.29 1.83 -42.43
CA TYR A 93 -0.77 1.07 -41.27
C TYR A 93 0.26 0.05 -40.77
N HIS A 94 0.95 -0.69 -41.65
CA HIS A 94 1.99 -1.62 -41.24
C HIS A 94 3.13 -0.92 -40.49
N VAL A 95 3.64 0.20 -41.02
CA VAL A 95 4.65 1.04 -40.34
C VAL A 95 4.13 1.50 -38.98
N PHE A 96 2.91 2.08 -38.93
CA PHE A 96 2.27 2.46 -37.68
C PHE A 96 2.21 1.31 -36.65
N THR A 97 1.81 0.09 -37.04
CA THR A 97 1.75 -1.08 -36.12
C THR A 97 3.11 -1.64 -35.71
N GLN A 98 4.20 -1.22 -36.34
CA GLN A 98 5.56 -1.52 -35.93
C GLN A 98 6.05 -0.45 -34.94
N ASP A 99 5.97 0.82 -35.33
CA ASP A 99 6.44 1.96 -34.54
C ASP A 99 5.71 2.05 -33.20
N SER A 100 4.38 1.89 -33.21
CA SER A 100 3.56 1.92 -31.98
C SER A 100 3.86 0.78 -31.01
N LYS A 101 4.31 -0.40 -31.48
CA LYS A 101 4.81 -1.46 -30.59
C LYS A 101 6.15 -1.09 -29.97
N ILE A 102 7.04 -0.46 -30.73
CA ILE A 102 8.33 0.03 -30.23
C ILE A 102 8.08 1.10 -29.15
N VAL A 103 7.23 2.10 -29.43
CA VAL A 103 6.84 3.14 -28.47
C VAL A 103 6.22 2.56 -27.20
N LEU A 104 5.25 1.63 -27.32
CA LEU A 104 4.61 1.02 -26.15
C LEU A 104 5.59 0.16 -25.34
N ASN A 105 6.47 -0.61 -25.98
CA ASN A 105 7.52 -1.37 -25.29
C ASN A 105 8.50 -0.46 -24.54
N VAL A 106 8.90 0.66 -25.14
CA VAL A 106 9.77 1.66 -24.49
C VAL A 106 9.04 2.32 -23.31
N LEU A 107 7.78 2.72 -23.45
CA LEU A 107 6.99 3.28 -22.35
C LEU A 107 6.79 2.28 -21.21
N ILE A 108 6.53 1.00 -21.51
CA ILE A 108 6.44 -0.07 -20.49
C ILE A 108 7.79 -0.28 -19.81
N GLY A 109 8.90 -0.30 -20.56
CA GLY A 109 10.25 -0.43 -20.00
C GLY A 109 10.63 0.72 -19.06
N ILE A 110 10.35 1.97 -19.46
CA ILE A 110 10.57 3.15 -18.61
C ILE A 110 9.67 3.11 -17.38
N ASN A 111 8.39 2.72 -17.52
CA ASN A 111 7.48 2.56 -16.38
C ASN A 111 7.94 1.47 -15.41
N LEU A 112 8.46 0.33 -15.89
CA LEU A 112 9.00 -0.74 -15.06
C LEU A 112 10.24 -0.29 -14.29
N LEU A 113 11.15 0.44 -14.95
CA LEU A 113 12.30 1.05 -14.30
C LEU A 113 11.86 2.04 -13.22
N TRP A 114 10.92 2.94 -13.54
CA TRP A 114 10.39 3.95 -12.63
C TRP A 114 9.65 3.34 -11.42
N LEU A 115 8.89 2.26 -11.63
CA LEU A 115 8.25 1.49 -10.57
C LEU A 115 9.28 0.93 -9.58
N VAL A 116 10.36 0.33 -10.10
CA VAL A 116 11.46 -0.21 -9.29
C VAL A 116 12.22 0.93 -8.58
N THR A 117 12.47 2.06 -9.24
CA THR A 117 13.08 3.24 -8.60
C THR A 117 12.24 3.77 -7.45
N ILE A 118 10.93 3.96 -7.62
CA ILE A 118 10.02 4.39 -6.54
C ILE A 118 10.02 3.38 -5.40
N PHE A 119 9.90 2.08 -5.70
CA PHE A 119 9.88 1.03 -4.69
C PHE A 119 11.16 1.01 -3.84
N ILE A 120 12.33 1.13 -4.46
CA ILE A 120 13.63 1.13 -3.77
C ILE A 120 13.83 2.42 -2.95
N VAL A 121 13.48 3.59 -3.52
CA VAL A 121 13.69 4.89 -2.87
C VAL A 121 12.71 5.11 -1.70
N ASP A 122 11.44 4.77 -1.86
CA ASP A 122 10.43 5.07 -0.84
C ASP A 122 10.47 4.10 0.36
N PHE A 123 10.95 2.87 0.16
CA PHE A 123 10.90 1.81 1.18
C PHE A 123 12.25 1.33 1.73
N PHE A 124 13.37 1.56 1.03
CA PHE A 124 14.67 0.98 1.42
C PHE A 124 15.83 1.99 1.52
N PHE A 125 15.93 2.97 0.61
CA PHE A 125 17.09 3.87 0.55
C PHE A 125 16.72 5.33 0.25
N ASN A 126 17.10 6.24 1.13
CA ASN A 126 17.24 7.66 0.78
C ASN A 126 18.47 7.85 -0.14
N ILE A 127 18.30 7.63 -1.44
CA ILE A 127 19.36 7.77 -2.44
C ILE A 127 19.60 9.27 -2.71
N GLY A 128 20.74 9.81 -2.28
CA GLY A 128 21.09 11.24 -2.40
C GLY A 128 21.18 11.82 -3.82
N LEU A 129 21.00 11.00 -4.86
CA LEU A 129 20.80 11.42 -6.26
C LEU A 129 19.35 11.92 -6.53
N LEU A 130 18.41 11.58 -5.66
CA LEU A 130 17.02 12.05 -5.64
C LEU A 130 16.64 12.55 -4.22
N PRO A 131 17.27 13.62 -3.70
CA PRO A 131 17.05 14.15 -2.34
C PRO A 131 15.69 14.88 -2.18
N PHE A 132 14.71 14.53 -3.02
CA PHE A 132 13.41 15.18 -3.18
C PHE A 132 12.26 14.17 -3.10
N SER A 133 12.40 13.14 -2.26
CA SER A 133 11.30 12.25 -1.86
C SER A 133 10.13 13.09 -1.33
N GLY A 134 8.92 12.83 -1.81
CA GLY A 134 7.74 13.58 -1.39
C GLY A 134 7.50 13.47 0.11
N ARG A 135 7.22 14.58 0.78
CA ARG A 135 6.84 14.59 2.21
C ARG A 135 5.39 14.14 2.44
N LEU A 136 4.67 13.88 1.34
CA LEU A 136 3.33 13.32 1.29
C LEU A 136 3.32 11.81 0.90
N THR A 137 4.49 11.15 0.80
CA THR A 137 4.61 9.79 0.23
C THR A 137 3.66 8.77 0.82
N SER A 138 3.19 7.89 -0.07
CA SER A 138 2.13 6.92 0.15
C SER A 138 2.23 5.80 -0.90
N PHE A 139 1.28 4.87 -0.92
CA PHE A 139 1.18 3.87 -2.00
C PHE A 139 0.67 4.44 -3.34
N SER A 140 0.21 5.69 -3.38
CA SER A 140 -0.47 6.29 -4.54
C SER A 140 0.41 6.31 -5.79
N GLU A 141 1.65 6.77 -5.66
CA GLU A 141 2.63 6.86 -6.75
C GLU A 141 2.92 5.48 -7.36
N LEU A 142 3.11 4.46 -6.52
CA LEU A 142 3.34 3.08 -6.93
C LEU A 142 2.11 2.49 -7.64
N CYS A 143 0.90 2.75 -7.15
CA CYS A 143 -0.34 2.32 -7.79
C CYS A 143 -0.57 3.01 -9.15
N LEU A 144 -0.32 4.31 -9.26
CA LEU A 144 -0.45 5.07 -10.52
C LEU A 144 0.48 4.50 -11.61
N VAL A 145 1.74 4.23 -11.30
CA VAL A 145 2.69 3.62 -12.25
C VAL A 145 2.28 2.19 -12.59
N SER A 146 1.88 1.38 -11.60
CA SER A 146 1.42 0.00 -11.81
C SER A 146 0.21 -0.07 -12.76
N VAL A 147 -0.80 0.78 -12.55
CA VAL A 147 -1.99 0.85 -13.41
C VAL A 147 -1.63 1.38 -14.80
N SER A 148 -0.68 2.31 -14.90
CA SER A 148 -0.16 2.81 -16.19
C SER A 148 0.55 1.70 -16.99
N ILE A 149 1.29 0.79 -16.33
CA ILE A 149 1.89 -0.39 -16.96
C ILE A 149 0.79 -1.30 -17.52
N VAL A 150 -0.22 -1.65 -16.72
CA VAL A 150 -1.31 -2.54 -17.13
C VAL A 150 -2.10 -1.94 -18.31
N ALA A 151 -2.43 -0.65 -18.28
CA ALA A 151 -3.11 0.02 -19.37
C ALA A 151 -2.30 -0.01 -20.68
N ASN A 152 -0.99 0.23 -20.62
CA ASN A 152 -0.13 0.18 -21.81
C ASN A 152 0.13 -1.25 -22.31
N ALA A 153 0.17 -2.25 -21.43
CA ALA A 153 0.21 -3.65 -21.83
C ALA A 153 -1.07 -4.10 -22.55
N LEU A 154 -2.24 -3.64 -22.09
CA LEU A 154 -3.54 -3.85 -22.77
C LEU A 154 -3.57 -3.19 -24.15
N ASN A 155 -3.08 -1.94 -24.25
CA ASN A 155 -2.91 -1.24 -25.53
C ASN A 155 -2.00 -2.06 -26.47
N LEU A 156 -0.82 -2.48 -26.01
CA LEU A 156 0.17 -3.23 -26.79
C LEU A 156 -0.38 -4.56 -27.33
N TRP A 157 -1.11 -5.31 -26.49
CA TRP A 157 -1.71 -6.60 -26.88
C TRP A 157 -2.81 -6.44 -27.94
N SER A 158 -3.60 -5.36 -27.85
CA SER A 158 -4.81 -5.16 -28.66
C SER A 158 -4.65 -4.14 -29.80
N ASN A 159 -3.45 -3.62 -30.03
CA ASN A 159 -3.14 -2.62 -31.07
C ASN A 159 -3.26 -3.22 -32.49
N ARG A 160 -4.50 -3.31 -32.99
CA ARG A 160 -4.89 -3.77 -34.33
C ARG A 160 -6.21 -3.10 -34.72
N VAL A 161 -6.37 -2.70 -35.98
CA VAL A 161 -7.65 -2.13 -36.49
C VAL A 161 -8.84 -3.08 -36.27
N GLY A 162 -8.65 -4.41 -36.45
CA GLY A 162 -9.68 -5.42 -36.16
C GLY A 162 -10.05 -5.61 -34.68
N LEU A 163 -9.41 -4.87 -33.77
CA LEU A 163 -9.71 -4.83 -32.34
C LEU A 163 -10.07 -3.39 -31.87
N TYR A 164 -10.32 -2.46 -32.79
CA TYR A 164 -10.73 -1.10 -32.46
C TYR A 164 -12.05 -1.06 -31.65
N SER A 165 -12.20 -0.07 -30.77
CA SER A 165 -13.35 0.08 -29.89
C SER A 165 -13.51 1.55 -29.50
N ARG A 166 -14.67 2.16 -29.83
CA ARG A 166 -14.99 3.56 -29.48
C ARG A 166 -14.90 3.81 -27.96
N LEU A 167 -15.30 2.82 -27.16
CA LEU A 167 -15.22 2.86 -25.69
C LEU A 167 -13.77 2.83 -25.20
N ASP A 168 -12.90 2.06 -25.84
CA ASP A 168 -11.50 1.90 -25.43
C ASP A 168 -10.69 3.19 -25.62
N GLN A 169 -10.93 3.88 -26.74
CA GLN A 169 -10.44 5.23 -27.03
C GLN A 169 -10.95 6.25 -26.02
N GLY A 170 -12.26 6.25 -25.74
CA GLY A 170 -12.89 7.15 -24.78
C GLY A 170 -12.31 6.99 -23.36
N LEU A 171 -12.10 5.74 -22.92
CA LEU A 171 -11.46 5.46 -21.63
C LEU A 171 -10.01 5.95 -21.58
N ASN A 172 -9.20 5.76 -22.62
CA ASN A 172 -7.82 6.29 -22.63
C ASN A 172 -7.78 7.83 -22.49
N VAL A 173 -8.70 8.56 -23.13
CA VAL A 173 -8.82 10.02 -22.95
C VAL A 173 -9.26 10.38 -21.53
N VAL A 174 -10.30 9.72 -21.00
CA VAL A 174 -10.83 9.98 -19.65
C VAL A 174 -9.78 9.70 -18.57
N LEU A 175 -9.02 8.60 -18.68
CA LEU A 175 -7.95 8.26 -17.73
C LEU A 175 -6.83 9.30 -17.71
N SER A 176 -6.44 9.84 -18.87
CA SER A 176 -5.48 10.95 -18.95
C SER A 176 -5.99 12.20 -18.22
N LEU A 177 -7.22 12.62 -18.51
CA LEU A 177 -7.84 13.80 -17.88
C LEU A 177 -8.04 13.62 -16.37
N MET A 178 -8.44 12.42 -15.91
CA MET A 178 -8.56 12.11 -14.48
C MET A 178 -7.21 12.12 -13.77
N THR A 179 -6.13 11.69 -14.43
CA THR A 179 -4.78 11.76 -13.86
C THR A 179 -4.34 13.21 -13.63
N LEU A 180 -4.58 14.10 -14.61
CA LEU A 180 -4.36 15.54 -14.46
C LEU A 180 -5.26 16.18 -13.38
N PHE A 181 -6.51 15.76 -13.28
CA PHE A 181 -7.43 16.26 -12.26
C PHE A 181 -6.99 15.87 -10.83
N ASN A 182 -6.45 14.67 -10.63
CA ASN A 182 -5.86 14.27 -9.34
C ASN A 182 -4.61 15.10 -8.99
N LEU A 183 -3.76 15.41 -9.97
CA LEU A 183 -2.64 16.33 -9.77
C LEU A 183 -3.14 17.73 -9.39
N PHE A 184 -4.16 18.26 -10.07
CA PHE A 184 -4.80 19.53 -9.72
C PHE A 184 -5.37 19.53 -8.30
N LEU A 185 -6.13 18.51 -7.90
CA LEU A 185 -6.64 18.34 -6.52
C LEU A 185 -5.52 18.27 -5.49
N THR A 186 -4.35 17.72 -5.84
CA THR A 186 -3.18 17.66 -4.95
C THR A 186 -2.43 19.00 -4.90
N LEU A 187 -2.47 19.81 -5.95
CA LEU A 187 -1.80 21.12 -6.02
C LEU A 187 -2.67 22.30 -5.51
N ILE A 188 -3.99 22.15 -5.38
CA ILE A 188 -4.89 23.25 -5.00
C ILE A 188 -4.64 23.75 -3.57
N ILE A 189 -4.39 22.85 -2.62
CA ILE A 189 -4.13 23.19 -1.20
C ILE A 189 -2.63 23.48 -0.98
N GLY A 190 -2.33 24.55 -0.24
CA GLY A 190 -0.95 24.96 0.05
C GLY A 190 -0.13 23.91 0.80
N TYR A 191 -0.74 23.20 1.74
CA TYR A 191 -0.09 22.10 2.49
C TYR A 191 0.43 21.02 1.54
N THR A 192 -0.43 20.45 0.68
CA THR A 192 -0.06 19.35 -0.23
C THR A 192 0.87 19.84 -1.34
N ARG A 193 0.64 21.04 -1.89
CA ARG A 193 1.53 21.66 -2.90
C ARG A 193 2.96 21.86 -2.38
N ARG A 194 3.15 22.22 -1.10
CA ARG A 194 4.48 22.34 -0.46
C ARG A 194 5.13 20.96 -0.15
N ARG A 195 4.42 19.84 -0.30
CA ARG A 195 4.81 18.49 0.20
C ARG A 195 4.90 17.38 -0.85
N ILE A 196 4.19 17.47 -1.97
CA ILE A 196 4.18 16.47 -3.05
C ILE A 196 5.60 16.18 -3.61
N GLY A 197 6.46 17.20 -3.67
CA GLY A 197 7.82 17.08 -4.21
C GLY A 197 7.86 16.87 -5.73
N TYR A 198 9.06 16.89 -6.30
CA TYR A 198 9.24 16.72 -7.74
C TYR A 198 8.89 15.29 -8.21
N VAL A 199 9.20 14.26 -7.40
CA VAL A 199 8.93 12.86 -7.71
C VAL A 199 7.42 12.59 -7.87
N GLY A 200 6.59 13.15 -6.99
CA GLY A 200 5.13 13.03 -7.07
C GLY A 200 4.57 13.76 -8.29
N ILE A 201 4.94 15.02 -8.51
CA ILE A 201 4.50 15.81 -9.68
C ILE A 201 4.90 15.11 -10.99
N PHE A 202 6.15 14.67 -11.11
CA PHE A 202 6.64 13.93 -12.28
C PHE A 202 5.83 12.65 -12.50
N THR A 203 5.54 11.88 -11.45
CA THR A 203 4.78 10.62 -11.57
C THR A 203 3.37 10.85 -12.13
N TYR A 204 2.66 11.90 -11.70
CA TYR A 204 1.36 12.26 -12.28
C TYR A 204 1.45 12.72 -13.74
N LEU A 205 2.43 13.58 -14.07
CA LEU A 205 2.62 14.07 -15.44
C LEU A 205 3.07 12.94 -16.40
N TRP A 206 3.91 12.03 -15.91
CA TRP A 206 4.37 10.87 -16.66
C TRP A 206 3.24 9.85 -16.88
N ALA A 207 2.46 9.53 -15.84
CA ALA A 207 1.26 8.69 -15.98
C ALA A 207 0.29 9.29 -17.02
N THR A 208 0.00 10.59 -16.93
CA THR A 208 -0.80 11.35 -17.91
C THR A 208 -0.25 11.20 -19.33
N LEU A 209 1.06 11.35 -19.53
CA LEU A 209 1.73 11.18 -20.82
C LEU A 209 1.51 9.76 -21.36
N THR A 210 1.60 8.74 -20.52
CA THR A 210 1.41 7.34 -20.96
C THR A 210 -0.05 7.01 -21.32
N PHE A 211 -1.05 7.55 -20.62
CA PHE A 211 -2.46 7.42 -21.05
C PHE A 211 -2.74 8.22 -22.33
N SER A 212 -2.13 9.40 -22.47
CA SER A 212 -2.24 10.23 -23.67
C SER A 212 -1.62 9.55 -24.90
N ALA A 213 -0.50 8.83 -24.74
CA ALA A 213 0.07 8.00 -25.79
C ALA A 213 -0.92 6.91 -26.24
N GLY A 214 -1.59 6.24 -25.30
CA GLY A 214 -2.69 5.31 -25.61
C GLY A 214 -3.82 5.97 -26.42
N ALA A 215 -4.30 7.14 -25.99
CA ALA A 215 -5.36 7.87 -26.69
C ALA A 215 -4.97 8.31 -28.12
N VAL A 216 -3.71 8.71 -28.32
CA VAL A 216 -3.17 9.05 -29.65
C VAL A 216 -3.09 7.81 -30.55
N LEU A 217 -2.65 6.67 -30.02
CA LEU A 217 -2.62 5.41 -30.78
C LEU A 217 -4.03 4.94 -31.17
N ASP A 218 -5.01 5.05 -30.27
CA ASP A 218 -6.41 4.74 -30.59
C ASP A 218 -7.02 5.71 -31.62
N TRP A 219 -6.60 6.98 -31.62
CA TRP A 219 -7.00 7.95 -32.65
C TRP A 219 -6.43 7.59 -34.03
N TYR A 220 -5.17 7.15 -34.10
CA TYR A 220 -4.61 6.61 -35.35
C TYR A 220 -5.30 5.30 -35.77
N LEU A 221 -5.65 4.40 -34.83
CA LEU A 221 -6.43 3.20 -35.13
C LEU A 221 -7.83 3.55 -35.69
N TYR A 222 -8.50 4.56 -35.12
CA TYR A 222 -9.77 5.09 -35.66
C TYR A 222 -9.60 5.66 -37.07
N TYR A 223 -8.53 6.43 -37.33
CA TYR A 223 -8.21 6.94 -38.66
C TYR A 223 -8.06 5.80 -39.68
N TYR A 224 -7.22 4.80 -39.39
CA TYR A 224 -7.05 3.65 -40.30
C TYR A 224 -8.32 2.80 -40.44
N PHE A 225 -9.08 2.61 -39.36
CA PHE A 225 -10.39 1.93 -39.41
C PHE A 225 -11.35 2.66 -40.35
N ARG A 226 -11.49 3.99 -40.23
CA ARG A 226 -12.32 4.80 -41.11
C ARG A 226 -11.83 4.74 -42.55
N GLU A 227 -10.53 4.83 -42.80
CA GLU A 227 -9.98 4.80 -44.16
C GLU A 227 -10.24 3.44 -44.85
N PHE A 228 -10.05 2.32 -44.15
CA PHE A 228 -10.36 0.99 -44.68
C PHE A 228 -11.87 0.76 -44.90
N HIS A 229 -12.75 1.38 -44.10
CA HIS A 229 -14.20 1.32 -44.32
C HIS A 229 -14.69 2.24 -45.44
N ALA A 230 -14.20 3.48 -45.51
CA ALA A 230 -14.54 4.43 -46.59
C ALA A 230 -14.08 3.91 -47.96
N SER A 231 -12.92 3.24 -47.99
CA SER A 231 -12.46 2.51 -49.18
C SER A 231 -13.16 1.16 -49.39
N SER A 232 -14.04 0.67 -48.51
CA SER A 232 -14.76 -0.59 -48.74
C SER A 232 -15.89 -0.49 -49.78
N GLY A 233 -16.24 0.73 -50.23
CA GLY A 233 -17.10 0.94 -51.39
C GLY A 233 -18.61 0.69 -51.21
N ASN A 234 -19.08 0.45 -49.98
CA ASN A 234 -20.51 0.33 -49.71
C ASN A 234 -21.19 1.71 -49.78
N ILE A 235 -21.83 1.99 -50.93
CA ILE A 235 -22.76 3.10 -51.09
C ILE A 235 -24.12 2.66 -50.53
N ASP A 236 -24.23 2.70 -49.20
CA ASP A 236 -25.50 2.68 -48.46
C ASP A 236 -25.45 3.81 -47.44
N GLU A 237 -25.83 5.01 -47.86
CA GLU A 237 -26.01 6.13 -46.94
C GLU A 237 -27.25 5.89 -46.05
N SER A 238 -27.13 6.31 -44.78
CA SER A 238 -28.21 6.58 -43.81
C SER A 238 -28.69 5.54 -42.79
N SER A 239 -28.32 4.24 -42.82
CA SER A 239 -28.91 3.26 -41.87
C SER A 239 -28.00 2.39 -40.97
N ASP A 240 -26.67 2.39 -41.09
CA ASP A 240 -25.82 1.44 -40.32
C ASP A 240 -24.53 2.07 -39.72
N LEU A 241 -24.69 3.03 -38.78
CA LEU A 241 -23.57 3.56 -37.98
C LEU A 241 -23.09 2.62 -36.86
N ASP A 242 -23.84 1.54 -36.59
CA ASP A 242 -23.45 0.39 -35.76
C ASP A 242 -23.13 -0.85 -36.63
N GLY A 243 -22.65 -0.61 -37.86
CA GLY A 243 -22.31 -1.63 -38.84
C GLY A 243 -21.52 -2.81 -38.26
N THR A 244 -22.10 -4.01 -38.39
CA THR A 244 -21.58 -5.24 -37.79
C THR A 244 -20.31 -5.72 -38.48
N SER A 245 -19.16 -5.27 -37.99
CA SER A 245 -17.86 -5.88 -38.25
C SER A 245 -17.95 -7.39 -37.97
N ARG A 246 -17.58 -8.21 -38.97
CA ARG A 246 -17.57 -9.68 -38.89
C ARG A 246 -16.39 -10.19 -38.04
N HIS A 247 -16.32 -9.74 -36.78
CA HIS A 247 -15.39 -10.23 -35.79
C HIS A 247 -15.61 -11.72 -35.55
N THR A 248 -14.53 -12.47 -35.51
CA THR A 248 -14.54 -13.84 -34.98
C THR A 248 -14.89 -13.84 -33.49
N LEU A 249 -15.40 -14.97 -32.97
CA LEU A 249 -15.64 -15.12 -31.53
C LEU A 249 -14.40 -14.83 -30.67
N ARG A 250 -13.20 -15.08 -31.21
CA ARG A 250 -11.92 -14.75 -30.54
C ARG A 250 -11.71 -13.24 -30.44
N GLU A 251 -11.98 -12.48 -31.49
CA GLU A 251 -11.85 -11.02 -31.48
C GLU A 251 -12.91 -10.37 -30.56
N TRP A 252 -14.16 -10.86 -30.58
CA TRP A 252 -15.18 -10.44 -29.62
C TRP A 252 -14.77 -10.67 -28.16
N LEU A 253 -14.19 -11.84 -27.85
CA LEU A 253 -13.66 -12.14 -26.52
C LEU A 253 -12.46 -11.24 -26.15
N THR A 254 -11.54 -10.96 -27.08
CA THR A 254 -10.41 -10.04 -26.85
C THR A 254 -10.87 -8.61 -26.61
N ILE A 255 -11.78 -8.09 -27.44
CA ILE A 255 -12.37 -6.74 -27.29
C ILE A 255 -13.12 -6.64 -25.96
N GLY A 256 -13.95 -7.62 -25.64
CA GLY A 256 -14.70 -7.70 -24.39
C GLY A 256 -13.78 -7.74 -23.15
N ALA A 257 -12.75 -8.59 -23.17
CA ALA A 257 -11.78 -8.69 -22.08
C ALA A 257 -10.99 -7.39 -21.85
N ARG A 258 -10.48 -6.76 -22.92
CA ARG A 258 -9.78 -5.46 -22.82
C ARG A 258 -10.71 -4.37 -22.31
N ASN A 259 -11.89 -4.22 -22.92
CA ASN A 259 -12.86 -3.20 -22.52
C ASN A 259 -13.25 -3.39 -21.03
N THR A 260 -13.45 -4.63 -20.58
CA THR A 260 -13.72 -4.95 -19.17
C THR A 260 -12.54 -4.55 -18.26
N ALA A 261 -11.30 -4.87 -18.65
CA ALA A 261 -10.12 -4.49 -17.89
C ALA A 261 -9.93 -2.96 -17.80
N LYS A 262 -10.17 -2.21 -18.90
CA LYS A 262 -10.15 -0.74 -18.84
C LYS A 262 -11.31 -0.15 -18.04
N CYS A 263 -12.50 -0.77 -18.04
CA CYS A 263 -13.60 -0.38 -17.15
C CYS A 263 -13.25 -0.59 -15.66
N ILE A 264 -12.51 -1.65 -15.31
CA ILE A 264 -11.99 -1.87 -13.95
C ILE A 264 -10.94 -0.81 -13.60
N ILE A 265 -10.05 -0.45 -14.53
CA ILE A 265 -9.07 0.64 -14.36
C ILE A 265 -9.78 2.00 -14.18
N PHE A 266 -10.85 2.26 -14.93
CA PHE A 266 -11.68 3.45 -14.76
C PHE A 266 -12.38 3.48 -13.40
N LEU A 267 -12.94 2.36 -12.92
CA LEU A 267 -13.52 2.26 -11.58
C LEU A 267 -12.48 2.49 -10.48
N PHE A 268 -11.26 1.96 -10.64
CA PHE A 268 -10.11 2.28 -9.79
C PHE A 268 -9.87 3.80 -9.76
N TYR A 269 -9.80 4.45 -10.94
CA TYR A 269 -9.57 5.89 -11.04
C TYR A 269 -10.71 6.73 -10.45
N VAL A 270 -11.97 6.30 -10.55
CA VAL A 270 -13.11 6.99 -9.91
C VAL A 270 -12.95 6.95 -8.38
N LEU A 271 -12.70 5.78 -7.81
CA LEU A 271 -12.50 5.63 -6.36
C LEU A 271 -11.25 6.37 -5.86
N PHE A 272 -10.14 6.28 -6.60
CA PHE A 272 -8.91 7.05 -6.34
C PHE A 272 -9.18 8.56 -6.36
N THR A 273 -9.92 9.07 -7.35
CA THR A 273 -10.26 10.50 -7.46
C THR A 273 -11.16 10.97 -6.31
N LEU A 274 -12.13 10.15 -5.89
CA LEU A 274 -12.97 10.44 -4.73
C LEU A 274 -12.14 10.46 -3.44
N ASN A 275 -11.16 9.56 -3.30
CA ASN A 275 -10.24 9.52 -2.16
C ASN A 275 -9.34 10.76 -2.11
N THR A 276 -8.70 11.12 -3.22
CA THR A 276 -7.91 12.34 -3.37
C THR A 276 -8.75 13.58 -3.05
N LEU A 277 -9.98 13.68 -3.57
CA LEU A 277 -10.90 14.78 -3.28
C LEU A 277 -11.25 14.87 -1.78
N LEU A 278 -11.56 13.75 -1.12
CA LEU A 278 -11.87 13.70 0.31
C LEU A 278 -10.66 14.14 1.16
N PHE A 279 -9.47 13.65 0.85
CA PHE A 279 -8.22 14.07 1.50
C PHE A 279 -7.95 15.58 1.29
N THR A 280 -8.11 16.08 0.07
CA THR A 280 -8.00 17.51 -0.26
C THR A 280 -9.00 18.37 0.53
N ILE A 281 -10.23 17.90 0.75
CA ILE A 281 -11.23 18.58 1.59
C ILE A 281 -10.84 18.55 3.07
N ASP A 282 -10.37 17.42 3.58
CA ASP A 282 -10.04 17.24 5.00
C ASP A 282 -8.80 18.05 5.40
N ILE A 283 -7.70 17.92 4.64
CA ILE A 283 -6.50 18.75 4.81
C ILE A 283 -6.87 20.23 4.60
N GLY A 284 -7.61 20.55 3.55
CA GLY A 284 -8.05 21.91 3.24
C GLY A 284 -8.98 22.55 4.28
N ARG A 285 -9.53 21.78 5.23
CA ARG A 285 -10.25 22.26 6.42
C ARG A 285 -9.31 22.40 7.62
N LEU A 286 -8.49 21.39 7.90
CA LEU A 286 -7.63 21.36 9.10
C LEU A 286 -6.48 22.37 9.01
N THR A 287 -5.79 22.46 7.88
CA THR A 287 -4.62 23.34 7.71
C THR A 287 -4.97 24.82 7.55
N ARG A 288 -6.25 25.21 7.73
CA ARG A 288 -6.67 26.61 7.85
C ARG A 288 -6.55 27.14 9.29
N GLY A 289 -6.53 26.25 10.28
CA GLY A 289 -6.41 26.61 11.71
C GLY A 289 -4.97 26.68 12.19
N VAL A 290 -4.10 25.82 11.65
CA VAL A 290 -2.66 25.77 11.94
C VAL A 290 -2.02 27.11 11.57
N LYS A 291 -1.37 27.76 12.54
CA LYS A 291 -0.73 29.07 12.34
C LYS A 291 0.75 28.86 12.00
N GLU A 292 1.27 29.67 11.07
CA GLU A 292 2.72 29.82 10.96
C GLU A 292 3.23 30.56 12.24
N PRO A 293 4.40 30.21 12.80
CA PRO A 293 4.70 30.45 14.22
C PRO A 293 4.87 31.92 14.59
N SER A 294 3.83 32.51 15.19
CA SER A 294 3.84 33.84 15.81
C SER A 294 4.23 33.74 17.29
N THR A 295 5.39 34.26 17.66
CA THR A 295 6.10 34.03 18.94
C THR A 295 5.58 34.83 20.15
N GLU A 296 4.30 35.21 20.18
CA GLU A 296 3.74 36.11 21.21
C GLU A 296 2.42 35.58 21.79
N ALA A 297 2.43 35.34 23.11
CA ALA A 297 1.27 35.25 24.02
C ALA A 297 0.06 34.35 23.63
N ALA A 298 0.20 33.43 22.68
CA ALA A 298 -0.86 32.52 22.30
C ALA A 298 -1.08 31.43 23.37
N THR A 299 -2.30 31.34 23.90
CA THR A 299 -2.71 30.31 24.89
C THR A 299 -2.72 28.88 24.35
N SER A 300 -2.66 28.73 23.02
CA SER A 300 -2.49 27.47 22.31
C SER A 300 -1.58 27.65 21.10
N TYR A 301 -0.68 26.69 20.92
CA TYR A 301 0.32 26.59 19.87
C TYR A 301 -0.08 25.45 18.91
N ASP A 302 -0.05 25.68 17.60
CA ASP A 302 -0.45 24.72 16.56
C ASP A 302 0.32 25.05 15.27
N ALA A 303 1.43 24.34 15.02
CA ALA A 303 2.42 24.73 14.01
C ALA A 303 3.23 23.53 13.44
N PHE A 304 3.93 23.78 12.33
CA PHE A 304 4.80 22.80 11.66
C PHE A 304 6.28 23.14 11.87
N HIS A 305 7.07 22.16 12.31
CA HIS A 305 8.47 22.34 12.69
C HIS A 305 9.42 21.43 11.93
N TRP A 306 10.54 21.98 11.46
CA TRP A 306 11.59 21.21 10.80
C TRP A 306 12.36 20.35 11.80
N VAL A 307 12.77 19.16 11.35
CA VAL A 307 13.47 18.17 12.20
C VAL A 307 15.00 18.20 12.10
N ASP A 308 15.56 18.97 11.16
CA ASP A 308 17.00 19.13 10.99
C ASP A 308 17.35 20.40 10.18
N LYS A 309 18.65 20.73 10.15
CA LYS A 309 19.20 21.89 9.41
C LYS A 309 19.10 21.78 7.88
N SER A 310 18.84 20.59 7.37
CA SER A 310 18.64 20.30 5.93
C SER A 310 17.17 20.40 5.52
N HIS A 311 16.25 20.63 6.46
CA HIS A 311 14.81 20.69 6.24
C HIS A 311 14.26 19.43 5.54
N THR A 312 14.68 18.23 5.99
CA THR A 312 14.25 16.97 5.36
C THR A 312 12.75 16.75 5.47
N TYR A 313 12.16 16.92 6.66
CA TYR A 313 10.71 16.86 6.87
C TYR A 313 10.21 17.68 8.06
N GLN A 314 8.89 17.90 8.13
CA GLN A 314 8.25 18.62 9.23
C GLN A 314 7.41 17.72 10.15
N LEU A 315 7.53 17.92 11.46
CA LEU A 315 6.56 17.43 12.44
C LEU A 315 5.46 18.48 12.66
N HIS A 316 4.23 18.03 12.87
CA HIS A 316 3.16 18.81 13.43
C HIS A 316 3.24 18.73 14.96
N ILE A 317 3.22 19.89 15.63
CA ILE A 317 3.32 20.01 17.08
C ILE A 317 2.21 20.93 17.57
N THR A 318 1.46 20.47 18.57
CA THR A 318 0.39 21.23 19.22
C THR A 318 0.70 21.34 20.72
N CYS A 319 0.63 22.53 21.29
CA CYS A 319 0.84 22.74 22.73
C CYS A 319 -0.17 23.73 23.33
N TYR A 320 -0.29 23.75 24.65
CA TYR A 320 -1.22 24.58 25.40
C TYR A 320 -0.54 25.16 26.64
N GLY A 321 -0.92 26.38 27.03
CA GLY A 321 -0.30 27.14 28.12
C GLY A 321 0.93 27.96 27.70
N ASP A 322 1.47 28.78 28.62
CA ASP A 322 2.57 29.71 28.31
C ASP A 322 3.95 29.02 28.29
N LEU A 323 4.35 28.60 27.09
CA LEU A 323 5.66 28.02 26.79
C LEU A 323 6.84 28.99 27.04
N SER A 324 6.61 30.31 27.13
CA SER A 324 7.64 31.30 27.39
C SER A 324 7.99 31.45 28.87
N LYS A 325 7.14 30.96 29.78
CA LYS A 325 7.28 31.17 31.23
C LYS A 325 8.50 30.43 31.80
N LYS A 326 9.62 31.15 31.97
CA LYS A 326 10.88 30.68 32.59
C LYS A 326 10.96 31.01 34.09
N GLU A 327 9.88 30.77 34.81
CA GLU A 327 9.92 30.79 36.28
C GLU A 327 10.65 29.56 36.82
N LYS A 328 11.38 29.71 37.93
CA LYS A 328 12.08 28.60 38.59
C LYS A 328 11.13 27.53 39.14
N ASP A 329 9.93 27.95 39.52
CA ASP A 329 8.94 27.13 40.23
C ASP A 329 7.79 26.69 39.29
N ALA A 330 7.92 26.90 37.98
CA ALA A 330 6.91 26.53 37.00
C ALA A 330 6.96 25.03 36.67
N GLN A 331 5.79 24.38 36.67
CA GLN A 331 5.63 22.95 36.40
C GLN A 331 6.29 22.54 35.05
N PRO A 332 7.01 21.40 34.99
CA PRO A 332 7.66 20.95 33.75
C PRO A 332 6.61 20.66 32.66
N ILE A 333 6.96 20.95 31.41
CA ILE A 333 6.04 20.85 30.27
C ILE A 333 5.72 19.37 30.01
N VAL A 334 4.44 19.00 30.11
CA VAL A 334 4.00 17.62 29.87
C VAL A 334 4.09 17.31 28.37
N LEU A 335 5.04 16.47 27.96
CA LEU A 335 5.22 16.07 26.55
C LEU A 335 4.65 14.67 26.35
N PHE A 336 3.53 14.58 25.64
CA PHE A 336 2.80 13.33 25.44
C PHE A 336 3.16 12.64 24.12
N ASP A 337 3.48 11.35 24.19
CA ASP A 337 3.74 10.47 23.04
C ASP A 337 2.66 9.38 22.94
N HIS A 338 2.03 9.29 21.78
CA HIS A 338 0.74 8.64 21.57
C HIS A 338 0.82 7.14 21.23
N GLY A 339 -0.31 6.45 21.24
CA GLY A 339 -0.36 5.01 20.94
C GLY A 339 -0.03 4.65 19.49
N SER A 340 0.12 3.35 19.23
CA SER A 340 0.52 2.78 17.93
C SER A 340 -0.49 3.06 16.81
N LEU A 341 -1.80 2.98 17.10
CA LEU A 341 -2.88 3.09 16.09
C LEU A 341 -3.67 4.41 16.14
N GLU A 342 -3.18 5.41 16.89
CA GLU A 342 -3.88 6.66 17.17
C GLU A 342 -2.94 7.87 17.22
N THR A 343 -3.42 9.03 17.69
CA THR A 343 -2.69 10.30 17.86
C THR A 343 -3.05 10.97 19.19
N GLY A 344 -2.39 12.07 19.54
CA GLY A 344 -2.69 12.84 20.75
C GLY A 344 -4.15 13.31 20.84
N TYR A 345 -4.81 13.53 19.70
CA TYR A 345 -6.24 13.91 19.62
C TYR A 345 -7.19 12.93 20.34
N LEU A 346 -6.83 11.64 20.43
CA LEU A 346 -7.63 10.63 21.14
C LEU A 346 -7.07 10.36 22.55
N SER A 347 -5.77 10.05 22.65
CA SER A 347 -5.15 9.55 23.90
C SER A 347 -4.62 10.61 24.86
N ALA A 348 -4.46 11.87 24.46
CA ALA A 348 -4.07 12.96 25.37
C ALA A 348 -5.26 13.65 26.07
N THR A 349 -6.49 13.22 25.79
CA THR A 349 -7.74 13.83 26.29
C THR A 349 -7.79 13.97 27.81
N TRP A 350 -7.25 13.01 28.56
CA TRP A 350 -7.17 13.06 30.02
C TRP A 350 -6.14 14.09 30.57
N ILE A 351 -5.12 14.46 29.78
CA ILE A 351 -4.18 15.55 30.09
C ILE A 351 -4.83 16.89 29.76
N GLN A 352 -5.57 16.96 28.65
CA GLN A 352 -6.36 18.14 28.29
C GLN A 352 -7.40 18.50 29.37
N GLU A 353 -8.03 17.50 30.01
CA GLU A 353 -8.90 17.73 31.17
C GLU A 353 -8.13 18.36 32.35
N LEU A 354 -6.92 17.88 32.66
CA LEU A 354 -6.10 18.47 33.73
C LEU A 354 -5.65 19.91 33.42
N TYR A 355 -5.42 20.22 32.15
CA TYR A 355 -5.12 21.58 31.69
C TYR A 355 -6.32 22.52 31.88
N HIS A 356 -7.53 22.11 31.45
CA HIS A 356 -8.75 22.90 31.66
C HIS A 356 -9.14 23.04 33.14
N LEU A 357 -8.68 22.11 33.99
CA LEU A 357 -8.80 22.20 35.45
C LEU A 357 -7.64 22.96 36.13
N ASN A 358 -6.69 23.52 35.36
CA ASN A 358 -5.49 24.22 35.82
C ASN A 358 -4.59 23.38 36.77
N ARG A 359 -4.67 22.03 36.71
CA ARG A 359 -3.76 21.11 37.45
C ARG A 359 -2.50 20.77 36.62
N VAL A 360 -2.58 20.91 35.29
CA VAL A 360 -1.42 20.91 34.39
C VAL A 360 -1.32 22.29 33.73
N ASP A 361 -0.25 23.03 34.00
CA ASP A 361 -0.07 24.39 33.47
C ASP A 361 0.18 24.38 31.95
N ARG A 362 0.92 23.37 31.48
CA ARG A 362 1.48 23.32 30.12
C ARG A 362 1.61 21.88 29.62
N TYR A 363 1.10 21.61 28.42
CA TYR A 363 1.34 20.33 27.75
C TYR A 363 1.52 20.47 26.24
N CYS A 364 2.21 19.50 25.65
CA CYS A 364 2.47 19.37 24.21
C CYS A 364 2.12 17.95 23.74
N THR A 365 1.54 17.86 22.55
CA THR A 365 1.39 16.64 21.76
C THR A 365 2.10 16.85 20.42
N TYR A 366 2.65 15.78 19.85
CA TYR A 366 3.17 15.79 18.49
C TYR A 366 2.70 14.53 17.76
N GLU A 367 2.56 14.63 16.44
CA GLU A 367 2.22 13.49 15.60
C GLU A 367 3.52 12.89 15.03
N ARG A 368 3.74 11.59 15.21
CA ARG A 368 4.91 10.89 14.62
C ARG A 368 4.89 10.93 13.08
N PRO A 369 6.03 10.71 12.38
CA PRO A 369 6.10 10.88 10.93
C PRO A 369 5.09 10.01 10.15
N GLY A 370 4.29 10.64 9.28
CA GLY A 370 3.21 10.01 8.51
C GLY A 370 1.88 9.81 9.26
N TYR A 371 1.79 10.19 10.54
CA TYR A 371 0.54 10.30 11.29
C TYR A 371 0.00 11.74 11.17
N GLY A 372 -1.32 11.93 11.22
CA GLY A 372 -1.93 13.26 11.26
C GLY A 372 -1.49 14.21 10.13
N LEU A 373 -1.10 15.43 10.50
CA LEU A 373 -0.54 16.42 9.59
C LEU A 373 1.00 16.41 9.53
N SER A 374 1.69 15.59 10.32
CA SER A 374 3.15 15.41 10.21
C SER A 374 3.54 14.82 8.86
N ASP A 375 4.74 15.16 8.40
CA ASP A 375 5.29 14.74 7.11
C ASP A 375 5.70 13.25 7.11
N SER A 376 5.74 12.64 5.93
CA SER A 376 6.19 11.26 5.74
C SER A 376 7.72 11.26 5.79
N ALA A 377 8.31 10.52 6.73
CA ALA A 377 9.77 10.38 6.79
C ALA A 377 10.33 9.53 5.63
N PRO A 378 11.57 9.80 5.17
CA PRO A 378 12.31 8.91 4.28
C PRO A 378 12.71 7.62 5.01
N ALA A 379 13.03 6.56 4.24
CA ALA A 379 13.53 5.30 4.78
C ALA A 379 15.07 5.27 4.88
N PRO A 380 15.65 4.55 5.86
CA PRO A 380 15.00 3.85 6.98
C PRO A 380 14.55 4.81 8.10
N ILE A 381 13.73 4.32 9.04
CA ILE A 381 13.26 5.05 10.21
C ILE A 381 13.53 4.23 11.49
N SER A 382 14.00 4.85 12.58
CA SER A 382 14.12 4.21 13.90
C SER A 382 13.62 5.11 15.03
N ILE A 383 13.39 4.52 16.21
CA ILE A 383 12.96 5.28 17.40
C ILE A 383 13.99 6.36 17.75
N ALA A 384 15.30 6.09 17.66
CA ALA A 384 16.31 7.12 17.87
C ALA A 384 16.22 8.27 16.87
N MET A 385 15.98 7.97 15.58
CA MET A 385 15.85 9.00 14.53
C MET A 385 14.64 9.91 14.77
N VAL A 386 13.52 9.37 15.24
CA VAL A 386 12.32 10.16 15.59
C VAL A 386 12.56 10.97 16.87
N ALA A 387 13.27 10.42 17.86
CA ALA A 387 13.62 11.15 19.09
C ALA A 387 14.59 12.31 18.85
N ASP A 388 15.58 12.15 17.96
CA ASP A 388 16.47 13.24 17.53
C ASP A 388 15.69 14.32 16.76
N ALA A 389 14.85 13.90 15.81
CA ALA A 389 13.98 14.76 15.02
C ALA A 389 13.03 15.60 15.88
N LEU A 390 12.41 14.98 16.90
CA LEU A 390 11.56 15.67 17.87
C LEU A 390 12.35 16.65 18.75
N SER A 391 13.55 16.27 19.20
CA SER A 391 14.39 17.16 20.03
C SER A 391 14.81 18.40 19.25
N TYR A 392 15.22 18.26 17.99
CA TYR A 392 15.52 19.39 17.13
C TYR A 392 14.28 20.25 16.86
N ALA A 393 13.15 19.63 16.50
CA ALA A 393 11.90 20.35 16.21
C ALA A 393 11.40 21.15 17.42
N LEU A 394 11.51 20.62 18.64
CA LEU A 394 11.17 21.33 19.87
C LEU A 394 12.20 22.42 20.22
N VAL A 395 13.48 22.06 20.35
CA VAL A 395 14.50 22.92 20.97
C VAL A 395 15.08 23.95 20.01
N GLU A 396 15.29 23.56 18.75
CA GLU A 396 15.97 24.38 17.74
C GLU A 396 15.03 25.04 16.74
N ASP A 397 13.86 24.47 16.43
CA ASP A 397 12.89 25.13 15.55
C ASP A 397 11.81 25.88 16.36
N ALA A 398 11.01 25.16 17.17
CA ALA A 398 9.94 25.72 18.00
C ALA A 398 10.42 26.54 19.22
N LYS A 399 11.71 26.42 19.58
CA LYS A 399 12.37 27.02 20.77
C LYS A 399 11.78 26.62 22.14
N ILE A 400 11.04 25.51 22.20
CA ILE A 400 10.51 24.89 23.41
C ILE A 400 11.64 24.06 24.07
N LYS A 401 12.21 24.56 25.17
CA LYS A 401 13.46 24.00 25.75
C LYS A 401 13.28 23.13 26.99
N GLY A 402 12.06 22.90 27.45
CA GLY A 402 11.78 22.17 28.69
C GLY A 402 12.03 23.01 29.97
N PRO A 403 12.18 22.36 31.14
CA PRO A 403 12.21 20.91 31.33
C PRO A 403 10.88 20.25 30.98
N PHE A 404 10.95 19.00 30.51
CA PHE A 404 9.81 18.18 30.11
C PHE A 404 9.51 17.09 31.16
N SER A 405 8.23 16.80 31.36
CA SER A 405 7.75 15.55 31.95
C SER A 405 7.19 14.70 30.81
N LEU A 406 7.87 13.62 30.45
CA LEU A 406 7.43 12.76 29.34
C LEU A 406 6.25 11.90 29.79
N VAL A 407 5.26 11.70 28.91
CA VAL A 407 4.14 10.79 29.14
C VAL A 407 3.96 9.92 27.90
N GLY A 408 4.51 8.71 27.94
CA GLY A 408 4.48 7.78 26.82
C GLY A 408 3.42 6.71 27.00
N TYR A 409 2.44 6.67 26.10
CA TYR A 409 1.40 5.64 26.06
C TYR A 409 1.72 4.56 25.01
N ASP A 410 1.53 3.28 25.36
CA ASP A 410 1.68 2.14 24.43
C ASP A 410 3.08 2.15 23.76
N ILE A 411 3.22 2.21 22.43
CA ILE A 411 4.53 2.32 21.77
C ILE A 411 5.25 3.64 22.10
N GLY A 412 4.52 4.71 22.41
CA GLY A 412 5.05 6.02 22.81
C GLY A 412 5.90 5.97 24.09
N GLY A 413 5.73 4.92 24.91
CA GLY A 413 6.61 4.66 26.04
C GLY A 413 8.05 4.27 25.65
N LEU A 414 8.25 3.64 24.50
CA LEU A 414 9.59 3.34 23.95
C LEU A 414 10.24 4.59 23.34
N TYR A 415 9.45 5.41 22.64
CA TYR A 415 9.91 6.72 22.15
C TYR A 415 10.30 7.65 23.30
N SER A 416 9.51 7.69 24.38
CA SER A 416 9.81 8.47 25.58
C SER A 416 11.12 8.04 26.26
N GLN A 417 11.37 6.74 26.41
CA GLN A 417 12.62 6.20 26.95
C GLN A 417 13.84 6.67 26.14
N VAL A 418 13.78 6.56 24.81
CA VAL A 418 14.88 6.95 23.92
C VAL A 418 15.07 8.48 23.86
N PHE A 419 13.99 9.26 23.90
CA PHE A 419 14.05 10.71 23.97
C PHE A 419 14.69 11.19 25.29
N ALA A 420 14.29 10.63 26.43
CA ALA A 420 14.90 10.92 27.72
C ALA A 420 16.40 10.60 27.74
N ALA A 421 16.79 9.39 27.32
CA ALA A 421 18.19 8.95 27.28
C ALA A 421 19.10 9.77 26.33
N LYS A 422 18.51 10.55 25.42
CA LYS A 422 19.20 11.51 24.54
C LYS A 422 19.18 12.95 25.07
N ASN A 423 18.28 13.28 26.00
CA ASN A 423 17.97 14.65 26.44
C ASN A 423 17.82 14.76 27.97
N LEU A 424 18.64 14.02 28.74
CA LEU A 424 18.59 14.00 30.22
C LEU A 424 18.70 15.40 30.86
N ASP A 425 19.36 16.34 30.18
CA ASP A 425 19.48 17.75 30.60
C ASP A 425 18.18 18.56 30.47
N LYS A 426 17.16 18.00 29.80
CA LYS A 426 15.87 18.66 29.49
C LYS A 426 14.67 17.88 30.00
N VAL A 427 14.85 16.75 30.69
CA VAL A 427 13.75 15.89 31.16
C VAL A 427 13.82 15.73 32.68
N ASP A 428 12.78 16.20 33.38
CA ASP A 428 12.62 16.05 34.83
C ASP A 428 12.16 14.63 35.20
N SER A 429 11.19 14.13 34.45
CA SER A 429 10.44 12.92 34.79
C SER A 429 9.83 12.22 33.59
N MET A 430 9.41 10.97 33.79
CA MET A 430 8.74 10.15 32.79
C MET A 430 7.61 9.32 33.42
N LEU A 431 6.45 9.31 32.77
CA LEU A 431 5.32 8.44 33.05
C LEU A 431 5.16 7.46 31.88
N LEU A 432 5.25 6.16 32.17
CA LEU A 432 5.03 5.09 31.20
C LEU A 432 3.65 4.48 31.41
N VAL A 433 2.75 4.67 30.46
CA VAL A 433 1.34 4.25 30.53
C VAL A 433 1.13 3.09 29.57
N GLU A 434 0.93 1.88 30.09
CA GLU A 434 0.76 0.67 29.27
C GLU A 434 1.89 0.48 28.23
N SER A 435 3.10 0.93 28.57
CA SER A 435 4.25 0.99 27.65
C SER A 435 4.60 -0.38 27.10
N TRP A 436 4.98 -0.44 25.82
CA TRP A 436 5.61 -1.62 25.25
C TRP A 436 6.94 -1.95 25.96
N HIS A 437 7.33 -3.23 25.87
CA HIS A 437 8.68 -3.72 26.11
C HIS A 437 9.42 -3.90 24.78
N GLU A 438 10.75 -3.80 24.78
CA GLU A 438 11.58 -3.91 23.58
C GLU A 438 11.49 -5.28 22.90
N ASP A 439 11.19 -6.36 23.62
CA ASP A 439 11.02 -7.71 23.05
C ASP A 439 9.95 -7.76 21.95
N ILE A 440 8.96 -6.88 22.01
CA ILE A 440 7.89 -6.71 21.02
C ILE A 440 8.49 -6.24 19.67
N LEU A 441 9.57 -5.45 19.70
CA LEU A 441 10.35 -5.06 18.53
C LEU A 441 11.25 -6.20 17.99
N LEU A 442 11.54 -7.22 18.80
CA LEU A 442 12.48 -8.30 18.45
C LEU A 442 11.79 -9.52 17.83
N LYS A 443 10.66 -10.01 18.39
CA LYS A 443 10.17 -11.38 18.17
C LYS A 443 9.86 -11.70 16.69
N ASN A 444 10.85 -12.33 16.05
CA ASN A 444 10.92 -12.93 14.72
C ASN A 444 10.70 -12.01 13.50
N TYR A 445 11.79 -11.37 13.03
CA TYR A 445 11.89 -10.68 11.73
C TYR A 445 11.31 -11.49 10.54
N LEU A 446 11.67 -12.77 10.41
CA LEU A 446 11.16 -13.64 9.34
C LEU A 446 9.66 -13.93 9.48
N GLN A 447 9.16 -14.13 10.70
CA GLN A 447 7.75 -14.45 10.97
C GLN A 447 6.81 -13.24 10.79
N ARG A 448 7.34 -12.03 10.50
CA ARG A 448 6.53 -10.88 10.03
C ARG A 448 6.17 -10.94 8.56
N LEU A 449 6.95 -11.67 7.74
CA LEU A 449 6.64 -11.87 6.33
C LEU A 449 5.62 -13.01 6.15
N LEU A 450 5.58 -13.94 7.10
CA LEU A 450 4.73 -15.13 7.10
C LEU A 450 3.40 -14.92 7.85
N PRO A 451 2.36 -15.74 7.58
CA PRO A 451 1.14 -15.76 8.41
C PRO A 451 1.46 -16.04 9.89
N PRO A 452 0.65 -15.54 10.84
CA PRO A 452 0.82 -15.90 12.25
C PRO A 452 0.43 -17.37 12.47
N ASP A 453 1.30 -18.13 13.15
CA ASP A 453 0.96 -19.44 13.68
C ASP A 453 -0.08 -19.31 14.80
N ASN A 454 -1.11 -20.17 14.78
CA ASN A 454 -2.23 -20.16 15.74
C ASN A 454 -2.05 -21.20 16.87
N ASP A 455 -0.89 -21.86 16.97
CA ASP A 455 -0.63 -22.91 17.98
C ASP A 455 -0.44 -22.31 19.38
N SER A 456 -1.56 -22.18 20.09
CA SER A 456 -1.74 -21.40 21.32
C SER A 456 -1.18 -22.04 22.60
N LYS A 457 0.00 -22.67 22.52
CA LYS A 457 0.74 -23.26 23.65
C LYS A 457 2.03 -22.52 24.04
N ASP A 458 2.42 -21.47 23.32
CA ASP A 458 3.50 -20.56 23.74
C ASP A 458 3.03 -19.74 24.98
N PRO A 459 3.72 -19.76 26.14
CA PRO A 459 3.40 -18.85 27.24
C PRO A 459 3.62 -17.37 26.88
N ASP A 460 4.46 -17.08 25.88
CA ASP A 460 4.66 -15.75 25.29
C ASP A 460 3.66 -15.46 24.14
N ASP A 461 2.51 -16.14 24.10
CA ASP A 461 1.47 -15.94 23.11
C ASP A 461 0.78 -14.56 23.26
N ILE A 462 1.28 -13.58 22.51
CA ILE A 462 0.71 -12.25 22.41
C ILE A 462 -0.50 -12.14 21.46
N SER A 463 -1.07 -13.25 20.95
CA SER A 463 -2.32 -13.21 20.16
C SER A 463 -3.52 -12.68 20.95
N LYS A 464 -3.47 -12.84 22.28
CA LYS A 464 -4.46 -12.41 23.29
C LYS A 464 -4.34 -10.93 23.68
N LEU A 465 -3.28 -10.24 23.24
CA LEU A 465 -3.11 -8.80 23.44
C LEU A 465 -3.93 -7.99 22.42
N PRO A 466 -4.23 -6.70 22.72
CA PRO A 466 -4.93 -5.79 21.82
C PRO A 466 -4.32 -5.70 20.41
N ILE A 467 -5.11 -5.26 19.42
CA ILE A 467 -4.67 -5.21 18.02
C ILE A 467 -3.54 -4.19 17.80
N GLU A 468 -3.45 -3.20 18.69
CA GLU A 468 -2.43 -2.15 18.81
C GLU A 468 -1.04 -2.76 19.02
N ILE A 469 -0.94 -3.72 19.96
CA ILE A 469 0.28 -4.45 20.34
C ILE A 469 0.53 -5.68 19.44
N ARG A 470 -0.53 -6.21 18.81
CA ARG A 470 -0.47 -7.48 18.06
C ARG A 470 0.36 -7.39 16.78
N ARG A 471 1.24 -8.38 16.56
CA ARG A 471 2.16 -8.49 15.41
C ARG A 471 1.49 -8.12 14.07
N HIS A 472 2.02 -7.08 13.40
CA HIS A 472 1.59 -6.69 12.07
C HIS A 472 2.42 -7.38 10.99
N ASN A 473 1.81 -8.29 10.22
CA ASN A 473 2.45 -8.91 9.05
C ASN A 473 2.71 -7.86 7.94
N GLY A 474 3.95 -7.81 7.44
CA GLY A 474 4.40 -6.81 6.47
C GLY A 474 3.73 -6.94 5.10
N PHE A 475 3.48 -8.16 4.62
CA PHE A 475 2.75 -8.41 3.38
C PHE A 475 1.27 -7.99 3.48
N LYS A 476 0.64 -8.16 4.65
CA LYS A 476 -0.72 -7.67 4.93
C LYS A 476 -0.76 -6.14 4.90
N LEU A 477 0.20 -5.47 5.54
CA LEU A 477 0.33 -4.01 5.49
C LEU A 477 0.57 -3.51 4.06
N TRP A 478 1.42 -4.19 3.28
CA TRP A 478 1.66 -3.90 1.87
C TRP A 478 0.37 -3.95 1.04
N TRP A 479 -0.39 -5.03 1.19
CA TRP A 479 -1.67 -5.21 0.52
C TRP A 479 -2.70 -4.14 0.96
N GLN A 480 -2.82 -3.89 2.26
CA GLN A 480 -3.65 -2.80 2.79
C GLN A 480 -3.24 -1.43 2.24
N GLY A 481 -1.94 -1.21 2.02
CA GLY A 481 -1.39 -0.01 1.39
C GLY A 481 -1.92 0.21 -0.02
N ILE A 482 -1.82 -0.81 -0.87
CA ILE A 482 -2.38 -0.78 -2.24
C ILE A 482 -3.88 -0.44 -2.20
N TRP A 483 -4.68 -1.14 -1.37
CA TRP A 483 -6.13 -0.92 -1.29
C TRP A 483 -6.53 0.41 -0.62
N SER A 484 -5.65 1.02 0.19
CA SER A 484 -5.90 2.33 0.80
C SER A 484 -6.05 3.46 -0.22
N THR A 485 -5.43 3.31 -1.41
CA THR A 485 -5.51 4.29 -2.50
C THR A 485 -6.94 4.48 -3.03
N LEU A 486 -7.81 3.47 -2.90
CA LEU A 486 -9.23 3.56 -3.26
C LEU A 486 -10.10 4.28 -2.22
N GLY A 487 -9.59 4.49 -1.00
CA GLY A 487 -10.29 5.24 0.05
C GLY A 487 -11.61 4.64 0.56
N ILE A 488 -12.00 3.42 0.17
CA ILE A 488 -13.36 2.88 0.38
C ILE A 488 -13.83 3.04 1.84
N LYS A 489 -12.97 2.76 2.83
CA LYS A 489 -13.29 2.93 4.25
C LYS A 489 -13.49 4.40 4.64
N LEU A 490 -12.62 5.30 4.17
CA LEU A 490 -12.73 6.75 4.39
C LEU A 490 -13.99 7.33 3.73
N GLN A 491 -14.39 6.84 2.55
CA GLN A 491 -15.65 7.19 1.91
C GLN A 491 -16.85 6.75 2.75
N THR A 492 -16.87 5.49 3.21
CA THR A 492 -17.97 5.01 4.07
C THR A 492 -18.03 5.73 5.41
N SER A 493 -16.91 6.20 5.97
CA SER A 493 -16.93 6.84 7.29
C SER A 493 -17.53 8.25 7.28
N TRP A 494 -17.37 9.02 6.20
CA TRP A 494 -18.04 10.33 6.07
C TRP A 494 -19.48 10.21 5.57
N LEU A 495 -19.76 9.30 4.62
CA LEU A 495 -21.09 9.10 4.04
C LEU A 495 -22.08 8.42 4.99
N LEU A 496 -21.64 7.38 5.73
CA LEU A 496 -22.53 6.50 6.52
C LEU A 496 -22.34 6.66 8.03
N ALA A 497 -21.11 6.89 8.51
CA ALA A 497 -20.83 7.10 9.93
C ALA A 497 -20.73 8.59 10.34
N HIS A 498 -20.89 9.51 9.37
CA HIS A 498 -20.81 10.97 9.54
C HIS A 498 -19.56 11.47 10.29
N HIS A 499 -18.45 10.74 10.20
CA HIS A 499 -17.18 11.11 10.82
C HIS A 499 -16.64 12.43 10.25
N GLY A 500 -16.08 13.28 11.11
CA GLY A 500 -15.51 14.58 10.71
C GLY A 500 -14.10 14.50 10.15
N SER A 501 -13.60 15.62 9.59
CA SER A 501 -12.23 15.69 9.04
C SER A 501 -11.14 15.42 10.08
N LYS A 502 -11.33 15.82 11.35
CA LYS A 502 -10.43 15.44 12.46
C LYS A 502 -10.38 13.92 12.67
N GLU A 503 -11.51 13.24 12.50
CA GLU A 503 -11.61 11.80 12.75
C GLU A 503 -10.88 10.95 11.69
N ARG A 504 -10.80 11.45 10.45
CA ARG A 504 -10.04 10.82 9.34
C ARG A 504 -8.56 11.11 9.30
N ILE A 505 -8.10 12.17 9.96
CA ILE A 505 -6.69 12.57 9.96
C ILE A 505 -6.00 12.27 11.30
N TYR A 506 -6.68 12.45 12.43
CA TYR A 506 -6.13 12.20 13.77
C TYR A 506 -6.86 11.08 14.53
N GLY A 507 -8.17 10.92 14.31
CA GLY A 507 -9.03 9.97 15.01
C GLY A 507 -9.01 8.54 14.46
N ARG A 508 -10.08 7.79 14.77
CA ARG A 508 -10.16 6.32 14.58
C ARG A 508 -9.99 5.85 13.13
N ASP A 509 -10.23 6.72 12.14
CA ASP A 509 -10.13 6.38 10.71
C ASP A 509 -8.72 6.59 10.13
N LEU A 510 -7.77 7.18 10.88
CA LEU A 510 -6.36 7.36 10.46
C LEU A 510 -5.72 6.05 9.99
N GLN A 511 -6.11 4.92 10.59
CA GLN A 511 -5.66 3.57 10.22
C GLN A 511 -5.89 3.20 8.74
N TYR A 512 -6.78 3.90 8.03
CA TYR A 512 -7.08 3.69 6.61
C TYR A 512 -6.33 4.64 5.67
N GLN A 513 -5.56 5.59 6.19
CA GLN A 513 -4.77 6.53 5.39
C GLN A 513 -3.52 5.86 4.83
N GLY A 514 -3.28 5.99 3.52
CA GLY A 514 -2.11 5.39 2.86
C GLY A 514 -0.75 5.85 3.40
N ARG A 515 -0.69 7.07 3.99
CA ARG A 515 0.50 7.61 4.67
C ARG A 515 0.82 6.86 5.97
N PHE A 516 -0.21 6.67 6.82
CA PHE A 516 -0.10 5.90 8.05
C PHE A 516 0.28 4.43 7.77
N ILE A 517 -0.37 3.80 6.78
CA ILE A 517 -0.09 2.41 6.41
C ILE A 517 1.34 2.26 5.85
N ARG A 518 1.84 3.25 5.10
CA ARG A 518 3.26 3.32 4.69
C ARG A 518 4.19 3.38 5.90
N THR A 519 3.94 4.26 6.87
CA THR A 519 4.76 4.30 8.10
C THR A 519 4.71 2.97 8.85
N LYS A 520 3.53 2.33 9.01
CA LYS A 520 3.43 1.01 9.65
C LYS A 520 4.19 -0.09 8.90
N PHE A 521 4.23 -0.04 7.56
CA PHE A 521 5.05 -0.96 6.77
C PHE A 521 6.55 -0.72 7.02
N LEU A 522 7.01 0.53 7.06
CA LEU A 522 8.40 0.87 7.41
C LEU A 522 8.77 0.47 8.85
N GLU A 523 7.89 0.69 9.83
CA GLU A 523 8.02 0.22 11.22
C GLU A 523 8.23 -1.31 11.27
N SER A 524 7.45 -2.07 10.48
CA SER A 524 7.51 -3.54 10.44
C SER A 524 8.76 -4.09 9.73
N VAL A 525 9.19 -3.47 8.62
CA VAL A 525 10.25 -3.98 7.73
C VAL A 525 11.64 -3.43 8.04
N THR A 526 11.78 -2.10 8.18
CA THR A 526 13.11 -1.46 8.31
C THR A 526 13.46 -1.12 9.75
N SER A 527 12.45 -0.77 10.56
CA SER A 527 12.71 -0.08 11.83
C SER A 527 13.17 -0.98 12.97
N SER A 528 12.51 -2.13 13.17
CA SER A 528 12.50 -2.73 14.52
C SER A 528 13.86 -3.18 15.05
N LEU A 529 14.80 -3.63 14.21
CA LEU A 529 16.11 -4.09 14.67
C LEU A 529 17.05 -2.92 15.02
N LEU A 530 16.85 -1.76 14.39
CA LEU A 530 17.47 -0.50 14.79
C LEU A 530 16.83 -0.01 16.09
N SER A 531 15.51 0.14 16.08
CA SER A 531 14.70 0.60 17.22
C SER A 531 14.85 -0.25 18.49
N TYR A 532 15.06 -1.56 18.37
CA TYR A 532 15.36 -2.44 19.50
C TYR A 532 16.71 -2.07 20.15
N LYS A 533 17.75 -1.88 19.33
CA LYS A 533 19.07 -1.43 19.81
C LYS A 533 19.00 -0.02 20.39
N ASP A 534 18.23 0.88 19.77
CA ASP A 534 17.99 2.23 20.27
C ASP A 534 17.41 2.22 21.69
N VAL A 535 16.43 1.36 21.97
CA VAL A 535 15.83 1.22 23.31
C VAL A 535 16.81 0.60 24.30
N LEU A 536 17.52 -0.48 23.95
CA LEU A 536 18.54 -1.06 24.85
C LEU A 536 19.60 -0.02 25.25
N ASN A 537 20.16 0.69 24.26
CA ASN A 537 21.14 1.76 24.47
C ASN A 537 20.57 2.98 25.26
N ALA A 538 19.25 3.09 25.34
CA ALA A 538 18.58 4.09 26.17
C ALA A 538 18.44 3.64 27.63
N LYS A 539 18.08 2.37 27.88
CA LYS A 539 17.87 1.83 29.24
C LYS A 539 19.04 2.09 30.17
N GLU A 540 20.28 1.89 29.69
CA GLU A 540 21.52 2.11 30.44
C GLU A 540 21.66 3.54 31.03
N LYS A 541 20.95 4.52 30.45
CA LYS A 541 21.05 5.95 30.80
C LYS A 541 19.90 6.46 31.67
N LEU A 542 18.87 5.65 31.92
CA LEU A 542 17.64 6.08 32.61
C LEU A 542 17.66 5.86 34.13
N HIS A 543 18.74 5.26 34.66
CA HIS A 543 18.89 4.83 36.06
C HIS A 543 18.52 5.89 37.12
N ASP A 544 18.73 7.17 36.81
CA ASP A 544 18.56 8.28 37.75
C ASP A 544 17.38 9.20 37.41
N LEU A 545 16.52 8.83 36.45
CA LEU A 545 15.36 9.63 36.04
C LEU A 545 14.13 9.35 36.93
N LYS A 546 13.40 10.37 37.33
CA LYS A 546 12.16 10.23 38.13
C LYS A 546 11.07 9.54 37.29
N LEU A 547 10.66 8.33 37.68
CA LEU A 547 9.82 7.45 36.87
C LEU A 547 8.53 7.06 37.60
N SER A 548 7.41 7.04 36.91
CA SER A 548 6.20 6.32 37.34
C SER A 548 5.70 5.40 36.22
N VAL A 549 5.11 4.27 36.58
CA VAL A 549 4.57 3.28 35.64
C VAL A 549 3.09 3.05 35.95
N ALA A 550 2.24 3.05 34.94
CA ALA A 550 0.80 2.81 35.07
C ALA A 550 0.35 1.71 34.09
N SER A 551 -0.30 0.65 34.60
CA SER A 551 -0.56 -0.57 33.81
C SER A 551 -1.99 -1.11 34.01
N SER A 552 -2.57 -1.70 32.96
CA SER A 552 -3.90 -2.30 32.94
C SER A 552 -3.97 -3.60 33.75
N ASP A 553 -4.90 -3.68 34.70
CA ASP A 553 -5.20 -4.92 35.41
C ASP A 553 -5.69 -6.01 34.45
N GLN A 554 -6.45 -5.65 33.41
CA GLN A 554 -6.97 -6.58 32.42
C GLN A 554 -5.88 -7.16 31.52
N LEU A 555 -4.87 -6.39 31.09
CA LEU A 555 -3.78 -6.96 30.29
C LEU A 555 -2.87 -7.85 31.14
N ILE A 556 -2.56 -7.47 32.37
CA ILE A 556 -1.80 -8.30 33.32
C ILE A 556 -2.53 -9.63 33.60
N LYS A 557 -3.87 -9.61 33.70
CA LYS A 557 -4.70 -10.82 33.83
C LYS A 557 -4.78 -11.67 32.55
N LYS A 558 -4.66 -11.06 31.36
CA LYS A 558 -4.69 -11.76 30.06
C LYS A 558 -3.35 -12.37 29.66
N SER A 559 -2.23 -11.78 30.08
CA SER A 559 -0.88 -12.24 29.78
C SER A 559 0.04 -12.04 31.00
N PRO A 560 0.48 -13.14 31.65
CA PRO A 560 1.50 -13.08 32.70
C PRO A 560 2.79 -12.40 32.21
N GLN A 561 3.15 -12.60 30.94
CA GLN A 561 4.34 -12.00 30.35
C GLN A 561 4.21 -10.49 30.16
N TRP A 562 3.00 -9.96 29.88
CA TRP A 562 2.76 -8.51 29.98
C TRP A 562 2.99 -8.00 31.42
N GLY A 563 2.52 -8.75 32.43
CA GLY A 563 2.77 -8.43 33.85
C GLY A 563 4.25 -8.46 34.25
N ASN A 564 5.04 -9.35 33.65
CA ASN A 564 6.51 -9.38 33.82
C ASN A 564 7.15 -8.16 33.16
N TRP A 565 6.85 -7.90 31.89
CA TRP A 565 7.34 -6.73 31.16
C TRP A 565 7.03 -5.40 31.85
N GLN A 566 5.79 -5.19 32.32
CA GLN A 566 5.44 -3.99 33.08
C GLN A 566 6.27 -3.87 34.38
N ARG A 567 6.55 -4.99 35.07
CA ARG A 567 7.42 -5.04 36.27
C ARG A 567 8.89 -4.80 35.94
N ASP A 568 9.37 -5.19 34.77
CA ASP A 568 10.75 -4.92 34.35
C ASP A 568 10.93 -3.46 33.91
N ILE A 569 9.88 -2.84 33.35
CA ILE A 569 9.81 -1.40 33.09
C ILE A 569 9.91 -0.56 34.38
N THR A 570 9.43 -1.04 35.54
CA THR A 570 9.64 -0.31 36.81
C THR A 570 11.10 -0.26 37.27
N LYS A 571 11.97 -1.13 36.72
CA LYS A 571 13.40 -1.24 37.08
C LYS A 571 14.31 -0.36 36.22
N LEU A 572 13.76 0.40 35.26
CA LEU A 572 14.52 1.34 34.41
C LEU A 572 15.21 2.45 35.21
N SER A 573 14.73 2.74 36.41
CA SER A 573 15.27 3.76 37.30
C SER A 573 15.30 3.29 38.74
N SER A 574 16.34 3.73 39.46
CA SER A 574 16.42 3.68 40.93
C SER A 574 15.46 4.65 41.62
N LYS A 575 14.96 5.67 40.89
CA LYS A 575 14.03 6.71 41.35
C LYS A 575 12.59 6.48 40.86
N THR A 576 12.20 5.24 40.61
CA THR A 576 10.80 4.89 40.33
C THR A 576 9.94 5.16 41.57
N GLN A 577 8.96 6.05 41.45
CA GLN A 577 8.12 6.51 42.55
C GLN A 577 6.95 5.56 42.84
N GLU A 578 6.25 5.12 41.79
CA GLU A 578 5.13 4.17 41.92
C GLU A 578 4.95 3.31 40.67
N TRP A 579 4.41 2.10 40.90
CA TRP A 579 3.79 1.28 39.87
C TRP A 579 2.31 1.13 40.18
N LYS A 580 1.47 1.87 39.45
CA LYS A 580 0.03 1.94 39.65
C LYS A 580 -0.68 0.96 38.74
N ILE A 581 -1.38 -0.01 39.33
CA ILE A 581 -2.32 -0.86 38.60
C ILE A 581 -3.65 -0.12 38.44
N LEU A 582 -4.12 0.00 37.20
CA LEU A 582 -5.34 0.70 36.80
C LEU A 582 -6.44 -0.32 36.47
N ASN A 583 -7.66 -0.08 36.96
CA ASN A 583 -8.82 -0.93 36.67
C ASN A 583 -9.44 -0.54 35.32
N GLY A 584 -9.12 -1.29 34.26
CA GLY A 584 -9.51 -0.96 32.90
C GLY A 584 -8.78 -1.80 31.84
N GLY A 585 -9.22 -1.68 30.59
CA GLY A 585 -8.53 -2.23 29.43
C GLY A 585 -7.27 -1.44 29.08
N HIS A 586 -6.65 -1.79 27.95
CA HIS A 586 -5.44 -1.15 27.43
C HIS A 586 -5.58 0.37 27.22
N GLU A 587 -6.71 0.79 26.66
CA GLU A 587 -7.09 2.20 26.45
C GLU A 587 -7.52 2.85 27.79
N VAL A 588 -6.65 2.83 28.80
CA VAL A 588 -6.93 3.21 30.19
C VAL A 588 -7.57 4.58 30.34
N TYR A 589 -7.25 5.51 29.44
CA TYR A 589 -7.81 6.86 29.40
C TYR A 589 -9.32 6.92 29.08
N LYS A 590 -9.92 5.85 28.54
CA LYS A 590 -11.37 5.77 28.25
C LYS A 590 -12.20 5.30 29.45
N TYR A 591 -11.59 4.68 30.46
CA TYR A 591 -12.30 4.13 31.62
C TYR A 591 -12.28 5.15 32.75
N GLY A 592 -13.44 5.64 33.20
CA GLY A 592 -13.54 6.80 34.11
C GLY A 592 -12.73 6.68 35.40
N THR A 593 -12.67 5.49 36.01
CA THR A 593 -11.86 5.22 37.21
C THR A 593 -10.36 5.17 36.90
N ALA A 594 -9.92 4.38 35.92
CA ALA A 594 -8.52 4.32 35.50
C ALA A 594 -7.98 5.68 35.03
N LYS A 595 -8.81 6.47 34.32
CA LYS A 595 -8.47 7.83 33.90
C LYS A 595 -8.19 8.73 35.09
N LYS A 596 -9.04 8.71 36.13
CA LYS A 596 -8.79 9.50 37.36
C LYS A 596 -7.52 9.02 38.08
N ASP A 597 -7.38 7.71 38.27
CA ASP A 597 -6.20 7.13 38.92
C ASP A 597 -4.90 7.48 38.16
N LEU A 598 -4.94 7.53 36.81
CA LEU A 598 -3.84 7.95 35.94
C LEU A 598 -3.57 9.47 36.02
N GLN A 599 -4.61 10.29 36.06
CA GLN A 599 -4.51 11.74 36.31
C GLN A 599 -3.80 12.01 37.65
N ASP A 600 -4.18 11.28 38.71
CA ASP A 600 -3.59 11.42 40.03
C ASP A 600 -2.13 10.90 40.09
N VAL A 601 -1.74 9.88 39.30
CA VAL A 601 -0.33 9.48 39.12
C VAL A 601 0.50 10.59 38.46
N LEU A 602 -0.01 11.19 37.37
CA LEU A 602 0.71 12.27 36.68
C LEU A 602 0.95 13.46 37.61
N LEU A 603 -0.04 13.85 38.42
CA LEU A 603 0.10 14.99 39.32
C LEU A 603 1.06 14.73 40.49
N ARG A 604 1.08 13.49 41.03
CA ARG A 604 2.13 13.08 41.98
C ARG A 604 3.52 13.13 41.36
N LEU A 605 3.66 12.72 40.09
CA LEU A 605 4.91 12.81 39.34
C LEU A 605 5.32 14.28 39.08
N LEU A 606 4.37 15.17 38.78
CA LEU A 606 4.62 16.61 38.60
C LEU A 606 4.84 17.37 39.92
N GLY A 607 4.58 16.74 41.07
CA GLY A 607 4.81 17.30 42.40
C GLY A 607 3.63 18.07 43.01
N ASP A 608 2.48 18.15 42.34
CA ASP A 608 1.28 18.86 42.81
C ASP A 608 0.58 18.06 43.92
N LYS A 609 1.12 18.16 45.15
CA LYS A 609 0.58 17.50 46.35
C LYS A 609 -0.48 18.33 47.08
N ASP A 610 -0.45 19.66 46.92
CA ASP A 610 -1.22 20.59 47.75
C ASP A 610 -2.60 20.94 47.16
N ARG A 611 -3.07 20.13 46.19
CA ARG A 611 -4.39 20.22 45.55
C ARG A 611 -5.15 18.90 45.58
N TYR A 612 -5.27 18.31 46.77
CA TYR A 612 -6.00 17.06 47.07
C TYR A 612 -7.04 17.25 48.17
#